data_AF-W1YTX7-F1
#
_entry.id   AF-W1YTX7-F1
#
_cell.length_a   1.000
_cell.length_b   1.000
_cell.length_c   1.000
_cell.angle_alpha   90.00
_cell.angle_beta   90.00
_cell.angle_gamma   90.00
#
_symmetry.space_group_name_H-M   'P 1'
#
loop_
_entity.id
_entity.type
_entity.pdbx_description
1 polymer ?
#
loop_
_entity_poly.entity_id
_entity_poly.type
_entity_poly.pdbx_seq_one_letter_code
_entity_poly.pdbx_strand_id
1 'polypeptide(L)' 'AKERKLQRLYIGEPSAEAVAAQMPDLILISATGGDSALALYDQLSTIAPTLIINYDDKSWQALLTQLGEITGHE' A
#
# COMPACT_ATOMS: atom_id res chain seq x y z
N ALA A 1 -18.79 2.93 -5.74
CA ALA A 1 -18.16 2.23 -4.60
C ALA A 1 -18.12 0.70 -4.73
N LYS A 2 -18.94 0.07 -5.59
CA LYS A 2 -19.03 -1.39 -5.74
C LYS A 2 -18.01 -2.04 -6.69
N GLU A 3 -17.19 -1.24 -7.38
CA GLU A 3 -16.32 -1.71 -8.48
C GLU A 3 -14.85 -1.90 -8.08
N ARG A 4 -14.44 -1.47 -6.89
CA ARG A 4 -13.08 -1.72 -6.41
C ARG A 4 -13.18 -2.85 -5.40
N LYS A 5 -12.63 -4.02 -5.70
CA LYS A 5 -12.53 -5.21 -4.82
C LYS A 5 -11.64 -4.92 -3.61
N LEU A 6 -11.98 -3.90 -2.83
CA LEU A 6 -11.22 -3.42 -1.70
C LEU A 6 -11.55 -4.32 -0.52
N GLN A 7 -10.66 -5.27 -0.25
CA GLN A 7 -10.74 -6.11 0.92
C GLN A 7 -9.89 -5.48 2.01
N ARG A 8 -10.52 -5.01 3.08
CA ARG A 8 -9.79 -4.57 4.28
C ARG A 8 -9.06 -5.77 4.88
N LEU A 9 -7.74 -5.70 5.01
CA LEU A 9 -6.93 -6.81 5.52
C LEU A 9 -6.78 -6.80 7.04
N TYR A 10 -6.78 -5.62 7.66
CA TYR A 10 -6.66 -5.48 9.11
C TYR A 10 -7.41 -4.24 9.63
N ILE A 11 -7.73 -4.26 10.92
CA ILE A 11 -8.21 -3.11 11.70
C ILE A 11 -7.27 -3.02 12.90
N GLY A 12 -6.41 -2.00 12.95
CA GLY A 12 -5.38 -1.87 13.99
C GLY A 12 -3.98 -2.04 13.44
N GLU A 13 -3.18 -2.95 14.01
CA GLU A 13 -1.77 -3.13 13.64
C GLU A 13 -1.61 -3.94 12.34
N PRO A 14 -0.75 -3.49 11.40
CA PRO A 14 -0.44 -4.23 10.19
C PRO A 14 0.27 -5.56 10.50
N SER A 15 -0.14 -6.66 9.85
CA SER A 15 0.51 -7.98 9.95
C SER A 15 1.00 -8.42 8.57
N ALA A 16 2.29 -8.77 8.48
CA ALA A 16 2.90 -9.24 7.24
C ALA A 16 2.32 -10.59 6.79
N GLU A 17 1.95 -11.49 7.72
CA GLU A 17 1.35 -12.78 7.39
C GLU A 17 -0.03 -12.62 6.74
N ALA A 18 -0.85 -11.69 7.22
CA ALA A 18 -2.17 -11.40 6.64
C ALA A 18 -2.05 -10.84 5.21
N VAL A 19 -1.00 -10.06 4.94
CA VAL A 19 -0.68 -9.58 3.60
C VAL A 19 -0.19 -10.72 2.71
N ALA A 20 0.70 -11.58 3.21
CA ALA A 20 1.21 -12.74 2.47
C ALA A 20 0.09 -13.69 2.02
N ALA A 21 -0.90 -13.93 2.88
CA ALA A 21 -2.02 -14.82 2.61
C ALA A 21 -2.88 -14.38 1.41
N GLN A 22 -2.84 -13.10 1.05
CA GLN A 22 -3.59 -12.55 -0.07
C GLN A 22 -2.85 -12.62 -1.40
N MET A 23 -1.58 -13.04 -1.39
CA MET A 23 -0.70 -13.07 -2.56
C MET A 23 -0.79 -11.77 -3.39
N PRO A 24 -0.47 -10.62 -2.79
CA PRO A 24 -0.55 -9.35 -3.49
C PRO A 24 0.48 -9.29 -4.62
N ASP A 25 0.12 -8.60 -5.68
CA ASP A 25 1.00 -8.22 -6.79
C ASP A 25 1.73 -6.89 -6.52
N LEU A 26 1.17 -6.03 -5.66
CA LEU A 26 1.74 -4.76 -5.22
C LEU A 26 1.33 -4.43 -3.78
N ILE A 27 2.28 -3.96 -2.96
CA ILE A 27 2.03 -3.49 -1.59
C ILE A 27 2.29 -1.98 -1.51
N LEU A 28 1.38 -1.24 -0.89
CA LEU A 28 1.47 0.21 -0.67
C LEU A 28 1.59 0.48 0.82
N ILE A 29 2.64 1.20 1.23
CA ILE A 29 2.90 1.56 2.62
C ILE A 29 2.92 3.08 2.78
N SER A 30 2.19 3.58 3.78
CA SER A 30 2.24 4.97 4.21
C SER A 30 3.61 5.33 4.82
N ALA A 31 4.27 6.37 4.32
CA ALA A 31 5.58 6.83 4.79
C ALA A 31 5.51 7.59 6.13
N THR A 32 4.36 8.17 6.45
CA THR A 32 4.10 8.96 7.65
C THR A 32 2.73 8.58 8.21
N GLY A 33 2.45 8.94 9.47
CA GLY A 33 1.16 8.71 10.14
C GLY A 33 1.06 7.44 11.01
N GLY A 34 0.02 7.38 11.84
CA GLY A 34 -0.20 6.30 12.82
C GLY A 34 -0.55 4.94 12.21
N ASP A 35 -0.85 4.92 10.92
CA ASP A 35 -1.06 3.73 10.08
C ASP A 35 0.19 3.29 9.30
N SER A 36 1.35 3.91 9.55
CA SER A 36 2.58 3.56 8.84
C SER A 36 3.06 2.14 9.19
N ALA A 37 3.10 1.28 8.18
CA ALA A 37 3.68 -0.06 8.25
C ALA A 37 5.18 -0.07 7.90
N LEU A 38 5.89 1.05 8.02
CA LEU A 38 7.31 1.17 7.66
C LEU A 38 8.20 0.15 8.37
N ALA A 39 7.90 -0.16 9.64
CA ALA A 39 8.63 -1.16 10.41
C ALA A 39 8.55 -2.58 9.80
N LEU A 40 7.52 -2.85 8.99
CA LEU A 40 7.28 -4.13 8.32
C LEU A 40 7.72 -4.11 6.85
N TYR A 41 8.30 -3.01 6.35
CA TYR A 41 8.70 -2.88 4.95
C TYR A 41 9.58 -4.04 4.47
N ASP A 42 10.57 -4.44 5.27
CA ASP A 42 11.51 -5.50 4.92
C ASP A 42 10.80 -6.86 4.74
N GLN A 43 9.85 -7.15 5.63
CA GLN A 43 9.02 -8.35 5.55
C GLN A 43 8.05 -8.31 4.37
N LEU A 44 7.42 -7.16 4.13
CA LEU A 44 6.47 -6.95 3.05
C LEU A 44 7.15 -6.99 1.67
N SER A 45 8.36 -6.43 1.56
CA SER A 45 9.17 -6.45 0.35
C SER A 45 9.63 -7.85 -0.05
N THR A 46 9.62 -8.81 0.88
CA THR A 46 9.89 -10.23 0.58
C THR A 46 8.66 -10.92 -0.03
N ILE A 47 7.45 -10.40 0.22
CA ILE A 47 6.20 -10.95 -0.29
C ILE A 47 5.94 -10.43 -1.71
N ALA A 48 6.01 -9.12 -1.91
CA ALA A 48 5.70 -8.48 -3.19
C ALA A 48 6.41 -7.11 -3.33
N PRO A 49 6.51 -6.57 -4.56
CA PRO A 49 7.00 -5.21 -4.78
C PRO A 49 6.27 -4.21 -3.88
N THR A 50 7.02 -3.51 -3.04
CA THR A 50 6.48 -2.63 -2.00
C THR A 50 6.86 -1.18 -2.27
N LEU A 51 5.85 -0.31 -2.38
CA LEU A 51 5.98 1.12 -2.61
C LEU A 51 5.66 1.89 -1.33
N ILE A 52 6.59 2.74 -0.93
CA ILE A 52 6.38 3.68 0.18
C ILE A 52 5.83 4.98 -0.39
N ILE A 53 4.69 5.42 0.14
CA ILE A 53 3.97 6.60 -0.28
C ILE A 53 3.88 7.58 0.87
N ASN A 54 4.43 8.77 0.68
CA ASN A 54 4.25 9.88 1.62
C ASN A 54 3.03 10.70 1.22
N TYR A 55 1.99 10.68 2.05
CA TYR A 55 0.75 11.44 1.83
C TYR A 55 0.72 12.78 2.56
N ASP A 56 1.73 13.07 3.39
CA ASP A 56 1.82 14.29 4.20
C ASP A 56 2.06 15.55 3.34
N ASP A 57 2.91 15.45 2.32
CA ASP A 57 3.32 16.59 1.49
C ASP A 57 2.65 16.61 0.09
N LYS A 58 1.77 15.64 -0.20
CA LYS A 58 1.19 15.48 -1.55
C LYS A 58 -0.29 15.18 -1.53
N SER A 59 -1.04 15.92 -2.35
CA SER A 59 -2.46 15.67 -2.61
C SER A 59 -2.68 14.27 -3.18
N TRP A 60 -3.73 13.58 -2.73
CA TRP A 60 -4.15 12.24 -3.19
C TRP A 60 -4.32 12.13 -4.72
N GLN A 61 -4.56 13.26 -5.42
CA GLN A 61 -4.60 13.32 -6.88
C GLN A 61 -3.22 13.12 -7.52
N ALA A 62 -2.20 13.80 -7.01
CA ALA A 62 -0.82 13.65 -7.50
C ALA A 62 -0.32 12.22 -7.25
N LEU A 63 -0.76 11.63 -6.14
CA LEU A 63 -0.48 10.24 -5.82
C LEU A 63 -1.10 9.27 -6.83
N LEU A 64 -2.37 9.49 -7.20
CA LEU A 64 -3.06 8.68 -8.20
C LEU A 64 -2.42 8.81 -9.58
N THR A 65 -1.99 10.02 -9.96
CA THR A 65 -1.26 10.22 -11.23
C THR A 65 0.05 9.43 -11.23
N GLN A 66 0.83 9.53 -10.16
CA GLN A 66 2.08 8.78 -10.03
C GLN A 66 1.85 7.25 -9.99
N LEU A 67 0.77 6.81 -9.33
CA LEU A 67 0.38 5.39 -9.34
C LEU A 67 -0.10 4.93 -10.72
N GLY A 68 -0.83 5.77 -11.46
CA GLY A 68 -1.23 5.50 -12.84
C GLY A 68 -0.02 5.28 -13.74
N GLU A 69 1.00 6.13 -13.64
CA GLU A 69 2.27 5.98 -14.36
C GLU A 69 3.02 4.69 -13.97
N ILE A 70 3.09 4.38 -12.67
CA ILE A 70 3.79 3.18 -12.19
C ILE A 70 3.07 1.89 -12.58
N THR A 71 1.73 1.91 -12.61
CA THR A 71 0.90 0.74 -12.91
C THR A 71 0.56 0.62 -14.40
N GLY A 72 0.89 1.61 -15.23
CA GLY A 72 0.54 1.65 -16.66
C GLY A 72 -0.96 1.85 -16.91
N HIS A 73 -1.66 2.48 -15.96
CA HIS A 73 -3.10 2.75 -15.97
C HIS A 73 -3.34 4.28 -15.95
N GLU A 74 -2.82 4.99 -16.96
CA GLU A 74 -3.05 6.42 -17.18
C GLU A 74 -4.54 6.73 -17.49
#